data_AF-A0A544QXM6-F1
#
_entry.id   AF-A0A544QXM6-F1
#
_cell.length_a   1.000
_cell.length_b   1.000
_cell.length_c   1.000
_cell.angle_alpha   90.00
_cell.angle_beta   90.00
_cell.angle_gamma   90.00
#
_symmetry.space_group_name_H-M   'P 1'
#
loop_
_entity.id
_entity.type
_entity.pdbx_description
1 polymer ?
#
loop_
_entity_poly.entity_id
_entity_poly.type
_entity_poly.pdbx_seq_one_letter_code
_entity_poly.pdbx_strand_id
1 'polypeptide(L)'
;MDLKKKVSITMSTMIAFGSVGLYPTVSEAATQEKIAGSGRHETAVKISQNGWSTSENVILVNDSAIADALAATPLAKNLNAPILLTGKNSLNKSTENEIKRLGAKNIYLIGGTSVLPRFLEGNLSSKGYSVERISGDTREETAIEIAEELSEYIDIKEIAVVNGNTGLADAVSISAAAAQNNMAIILANPKKGIETSKEFIKEEGIEKSYVIGGTAAISDSTKNTLPNAERISGGNRNSTNAKVIKRFYKDAELNNIYIAKDGSKGASQLVDALAVGVLAAKNESPVMIVSNNLSLSQKSVMYDKKFSSIVQVGGNGNENAFREANKVQSGDIKSGKKIPSTYYTDVEVWYDVDHKNAEVIFGRDTLNGNPCNVISAPNDYECIFEVYKSGSVEKYKLGMTELGTTMQKYNEDKGKFESYALLTDYILPIGFAKCYGDWYSEEGYNYKITEDSFIGYPYEVISSKEKDHLYTYEINLNVEGQIVKLKLEYEIHGFIYLSKYNKNIGEYEFIDILS
;
A
#
# COMPACT_ATOMS: atom_id res chain seq x y z
N MET A 1 83.34 -12.19 -44.56
CA MET A 1 83.53 -12.95 -43.32
C MET A 1 82.32 -13.86 -43.17
N ASP A 2 82.58 -15.16 -43.36
CA ASP A 2 81.74 -16.36 -43.22
C ASP A 2 80.23 -16.36 -43.53
N LEU A 3 79.92 -16.86 -44.73
CA LEU A 3 78.87 -17.86 -44.99
C LEU A 3 79.29 -19.23 -44.42
N LYS A 4 78.39 -19.93 -43.71
CA LYS A 4 78.27 -21.42 -43.62
C LYS A 4 77.17 -21.76 -42.60
N LYS A 5 76.31 -22.78 -42.72
CA LYS A 5 75.83 -23.68 -43.78
C LYS A 5 74.83 -24.64 -43.08
N LYS A 6 73.81 -25.11 -43.82
CA LYS A 6 72.97 -26.35 -43.69
C LYS A 6 71.47 -26.01 -43.56
N VAL A 7 70.63 -26.09 -44.60
CA VAL A 7 70.22 -27.20 -45.51
C VAL A 7 69.31 -28.23 -44.83
N SER A 8 68.02 -28.15 -45.19
CA SER A 8 67.10 -29.23 -45.63
C SER A 8 65.88 -29.60 -44.75
N ILE A 9 64.71 -29.18 -45.24
CA ILE A 9 63.48 -29.94 -45.56
C ILE A 9 62.93 -30.90 -44.49
N THR A 10 61.72 -30.63 -43.97
CA THR A 10 60.52 -31.48 -44.21
C THR A 10 59.21 -30.84 -43.75
N MET A 11 58.16 -31.08 -44.53
CA MET A 11 56.72 -30.90 -44.25
C MET A 11 56.32 -31.32 -42.83
N SER A 12 55.45 -30.52 -42.18
CA SER A 12 54.16 -30.97 -41.64
C SER A 12 53.42 -29.86 -40.88
N THR A 13 52.09 -29.92 -41.00
CA THR A 13 51.06 -29.58 -40.00
C THR A 13 50.58 -28.15 -39.76
N MET A 14 49.23 -28.08 -39.75
CA MET A 14 48.31 -27.16 -39.09
C MET A 14 48.00 -25.82 -39.76
N ILE A 15 46.97 -25.85 -40.60
CA ILE A 15 46.06 -24.72 -40.80
C ILE A 15 45.36 -24.47 -39.46
N ALA A 16 45.81 -23.45 -38.74
CA ALA A 16 45.10 -22.97 -37.56
C ALA A 16 43.80 -22.30 -38.01
N PHE A 17 42.67 -22.89 -37.61
CA PHE A 17 41.36 -22.25 -37.61
C PHE A 17 41.45 -20.99 -36.73
N GLY A 18 41.58 -19.83 -37.36
CA GLY A 18 41.31 -18.55 -36.71
C GLY A 18 39.81 -18.44 -36.50
N SER A 19 39.33 -18.86 -35.33
CA SER A 19 37.96 -18.61 -34.88
C SER A 19 37.76 -17.10 -34.77
N VAL A 20 37.11 -16.51 -35.79
CA VAL A 20 36.49 -15.20 -35.69
C VAL A 20 35.42 -15.33 -34.62
N GLY A 21 35.68 -14.78 -33.44
CA GLY A 21 34.68 -14.64 -32.39
C GLY A 21 33.56 -13.74 -32.89
N LEU A 22 32.51 -14.35 -33.41
CA LEU A 22 31.19 -13.72 -33.51
C LEU A 22 30.72 -13.53 -32.07
N TYR A 23 30.94 -12.34 -31.51
CA TYR A 23 30.20 -11.92 -30.33
C TYR A 23 28.73 -11.84 -30.76
N PRO A 24 27.81 -12.62 -30.18
CA PRO A 24 26.40 -12.32 -30.36
C PRO A 24 26.20 -10.93 -29.76
N THR A 25 25.85 -9.96 -30.61
CA THR A 25 25.20 -8.75 -30.13
C THR A 25 23.92 -9.23 -29.48
N VAL A 26 23.93 -9.30 -28.15
CA VAL A 26 22.71 -9.42 -27.37
C VAL A 26 21.90 -8.20 -27.75
N SER A 27 20.91 -8.39 -28.62
CA SER A 27 19.86 -7.43 -28.82
C SER A 27 19.21 -7.28 -27.47
N GLU A 28 19.58 -6.24 -26.74
CA GLU A 28 18.91 -5.79 -25.54
C GLU A 28 17.46 -5.57 -25.94
N ALA A 29 16.61 -6.55 -25.61
CA ALA A 29 15.18 -6.44 -25.80
C ALA A 29 14.78 -5.22 -24.98
N ALA A 30 14.40 -4.13 -25.64
CA ALA A 30 13.90 -2.94 -24.98
C ALA A 30 12.77 -3.39 -24.05
N THR A 31 13.06 -3.47 -22.74
CA THR A 31 12.06 -3.68 -21.70
C THR A 31 11.05 -2.59 -21.90
N GLN A 32 9.82 -2.97 -22.29
CA GLN A 32 8.82 -1.98 -22.65
C GLN A 32 8.31 -1.33 -21.35
N GLU A 33 9.04 -0.32 -20.89
CA GLU A 33 8.83 0.48 -19.68
C GLU A 33 7.45 1.17 -19.64
N LYS A 34 6.71 1.16 -20.75
CA LYS A 34 5.42 1.83 -20.90
C LYS A 34 4.44 1.07 -21.81
N ILE A 35 3.28 0.75 -21.26
CA ILE A 35 2.10 0.24 -21.97
C ILE A 35 1.05 1.35 -22.03
N ALA A 36 1.03 2.13 -23.12
CA ALA A 36 0.11 3.26 -23.27
C ALA A 36 -0.26 3.54 -24.73
N GLY A 37 -1.55 3.70 -25.02
CA GLY A 37 -2.08 4.13 -26.32
C GLY A 37 -2.38 5.63 -26.37
N SER A 38 -2.99 6.07 -27.49
CA SER A 38 -3.49 7.46 -27.63
C SER A 38 -4.66 7.78 -26.70
N GLY A 39 -5.37 6.76 -26.24
CA GLY A 39 -6.47 6.85 -25.30
C GLY A 39 -6.71 5.51 -24.60
N ARG A 40 -7.76 5.46 -23.77
CA ARG A 40 -8.07 4.26 -22.95
C ARG A 40 -8.30 3.00 -23.78
N HIS A 41 -8.94 3.13 -24.95
CA HIS A 41 -9.18 2.00 -25.86
C HIS A 41 -7.85 1.44 -26.38
N GLU A 42 -6.98 2.29 -26.89
CA GLU A 42 -5.67 1.87 -27.41
C GLU A 42 -4.73 1.40 -26.30
N THR A 43 -4.84 1.93 -25.07
CA THR A 43 -4.11 1.40 -23.91
C THR A 43 -4.58 -0.01 -23.58
N ALA A 44 -5.89 -0.29 -23.54
CA ALA A 44 -6.42 -1.64 -23.34
C ALA A 44 -5.97 -2.60 -24.44
N VAL A 45 -5.95 -2.16 -25.70
CA VAL A 45 -5.40 -2.95 -26.83
C VAL A 45 -3.92 -3.27 -26.62
N LYS A 46 -3.10 -2.31 -26.18
CA LYS A 46 -1.67 -2.55 -25.90
C LYS A 46 -1.46 -3.48 -24.71
N ILE A 47 -2.30 -3.41 -23.68
CA ILE A 47 -2.30 -4.37 -22.56
C ILE A 47 -2.60 -5.79 -23.10
N SER A 48 -3.62 -5.92 -23.94
CA SER A 48 -3.96 -7.18 -24.62
C SER A 48 -2.79 -7.74 -25.43
N GLN A 49 -2.14 -6.91 -26.24
CA GLN A 49 -0.97 -7.32 -27.04
C GLN A 49 0.23 -7.75 -26.20
N ASN A 50 0.37 -7.24 -24.97
CA ASN A 50 1.43 -7.64 -24.05
C ASN A 50 1.14 -8.98 -23.35
N GLY A 51 -0.12 -9.32 -23.11
CA GLY A 51 -0.49 -10.56 -22.38
C GLY A 51 -0.96 -11.72 -23.24
N TRP A 52 -1.35 -11.46 -24.50
CA TRP A 52 -2.05 -12.43 -25.35
C TRP A 52 -1.62 -12.30 -26.81
N SER A 53 -0.92 -13.31 -27.32
CA SER A 53 -0.77 -13.50 -28.77
C SER A 53 -2.11 -13.86 -29.41
N THR A 54 -2.87 -14.72 -28.76
CA THR A 54 -4.25 -15.14 -29.09
C THR A 54 -5.09 -15.27 -27.83
N SER A 55 -6.41 -15.15 -27.97
CA SER A 55 -7.38 -15.46 -26.91
C SER A 55 -8.71 -15.84 -27.54
N GLU A 56 -9.31 -16.96 -27.12
CA GLU A 56 -10.65 -17.34 -27.57
C GLU A 56 -11.75 -16.46 -26.93
N ASN A 57 -11.45 -15.88 -25.77
CA ASN A 57 -12.39 -15.11 -24.95
C ASN A 57 -11.95 -13.64 -24.86
N VAL A 58 -12.92 -12.73 -24.84
CA VAL A 58 -12.72 -11.30 -24.56
C VAL A 58 -13.77 -10.83 -23.57
N ILE A 59 -13.32 -10.10 -22.53
CA ILE A 59 -14.23 -9.33 -21.67
C ILE A 59 -14.37 -7.93 -22.28
N LEU A 60 -15.60 -7.50 -22.57
CA LEU A 60 -15.89 -6.19 -23.15
C LEU A 60 -16.66 -5.31 -22.17
N VAL A 61 -16.06 -4.17 -21.85
CA VAL A 61 -16.57 -3.22 -20.84
C VAL A 61 -16.83 -1.86 -21.47
N ASN A 62 -17.87 -1.16 -21.00
CA ASN A 62 -18.09 0.22 -21.39
C ASN A 62 -17.02 1.14 -20.79
N ASP A 63 -16.38 1.94 -21.65
CA ASP A 63 -15.26 2.81 -21.31
C ASP A 63 -15.58 3.91 -20.27
N SER A 64 -16.86 4.21 -20.08
CA SER A 64 -17.39 5.28 -19.23
C SER A 64 -18.16 4.74 -18.02
N ALA A 65 -18.38 3.43 -17.93
CA ALA A 65 -19.12 2.77 -16.86
C ALA A 65 -18.33 1.60 -16.24
N ILE A 66 -17.09 1.87 -15.85
CA ILE A 66 -16.16 0.85 -15.32
C ILE A 66 -16.58 0.26 -13.96
N ALA A 67 -17.56 0.86 -13.28
CA ALA A 67 -18.02 0.40 -11.96
C ALA A 67 -18.64 -1.01 -12.02
N ASP A 68 -19.27 -1.37 -13.13
CA ASP A 68 -19.89 -2.68 -13.33
C ASP A 68 -18.83 -3.76 -13.56
N ALA A 69 -17.62 -3.38 -13.96
CA ALA A 69 -16.53 -4.30 -14.28
C ALA A 69 -15.46 -4.42 -13.19
N LEU A 70 -15.64 -3.78 -12.03
CA LEU A 70 -14.69 -3.85 -10.91
C LEU A 70 -14.42 -5.29 -10.45
N ALA A 71 -15.43 -6.15 -10.55
CA ALA A 71 -15.35 -7.56 -10.18
C ALA A 71 -14.90 -8.48 -11.32
N ALA A 72 -14.69 -7.98 -12.54
CA ALA A 72 -14.47 -8.81 -13.71
C ALA A 72 -13.06 -9.42 -13.81
N THR A 73 -12.07 -8.90 -13.06
CA THR A 73 -10.66 -9.33 -13.21
C THR A 73 -10.44 -10.82 -12.86
N PRO A 74 -10.97 -11.36 -11.75
CA PRO A 74 -10.90 -12.81 -11.48
C PRO A 74 -11.50 -13.70 -12.59
N LEU A 75 -12.69 -13.34 -13.10
CA LEU A 75 -13.32 -14.06 -14.21
C LEU A 75 -12.47 -13.97 -15.49
N ALA A 76 -12.03 -12.77 -15.84
CA ALA A 76 -11.17 -12.53 -17.01
C ALA A 76 -9.88 -13.37 -16.96
N LYS A 77 -9.24 -13.47 -15.79
CA LYS A 77 -8.05 -14.30 -15.59
C LYS A 77 -8.34 -15.78 -15.82
N ASN A 78 -9.45 -16.32 -15.28
CA ASN A 78 -9.78 -17.74 -15.44
C ASN A 78 -10.22 -18.09 -16.87
N LEU A 79 -10.88 -17.16 -17.57
CA LEU A 79 -11.16 -17.26 -19.00
C LEU A 79 -9.94 -17.04 -19.90
N ASN A 80 -8.77 -16.69 -19.31
CA ASN A 80 -7.57 -16.24 -20.01
C ASN A 80 -7.89 -15.14 -21.05
N ALA A 81 -8.75 -14.19 -20.69
CA ALA A 81 -9.32 -13.18 -21.56
C ALA A 81 -8.80 -11.77 -21.22
N PRO A 82 -8.37 -10.94 -22.18
CA PRO A 82 -8.11 -9.53 -21.92
C PRO A 82 -9.42 -8.76 -21.69
N ILE A 83 -9.35 -7.71 -20.86
CA ILE A 83 -10.41 -6.70 -20.78
C ILE A 83 -10.16 -5.65 -21.86
N LEU A 84 -11.09 -5.57 -22.81
CA LEU A 84 -11.14 -4.52 -23.82
C LEU A 84 -12.28 -3.54 -23.54
N LEU A 85 -12.15 -2.34 -24.09
CA LEU A 85 -13.11 -1.26 -23.88
C LEU A 85 -13.94 -0.99 -25.13
N THR A 86 -15.17 -0.53 -24.93
CA THR A 86 -16.02 -0.02 -26.01
C THR A 86 -16.71 1.27 -25.58
N GLY A 87 -17.01 2.13 -26.54
CA GLY A 87 -17.92 3.24 -26.31
C GLY A 87 -19.36 2.77 -26.19
N LYS A 88 -20.22 3.58 -25.57
CA LYS A 88 -21.65 3.27 -25.33
C LYS A 88 -22.41 2.89 -26.60
N ASN A 89 -22.16 3.59 -27.71
CA ASN A 89 -23.00 3.47 -28.91
C ASN A 89 -22.32 2.71 -30.07
N SER A 90 -21.06 2.32 -29.92
CA SER A 90 -20.33 1.65 -31.00
C SER A 90 -19.05 1.02 -30.50
N LEU A 91 -18.74 -0.17 -31.04
CA LEU A 91 -17.44 -0.81 -30.89
C LEU A 91 -16.36 0.05 -31.55
N ASN A 92 -15.40 0.53 -30.76
CA ASN A 92 -14.28 1.27 -31.30
C ASN A 92 -13.51 0.40 -32.31
N LYS A 93 -13.00 1.02 -33.39
CA LYS A 93 -12.27 0.30 -34.42
C LYS A 93 -11.00 -0.39 -33.89
N SER A 94 -10.29 0.24 -32.94
CA SER A 94 -9.11 -0.36 -32.31
C SER A 94 -9.48 -1.63 -31.55
N THR A 95 -10.57 -1.60 -30.77
CA THR A 95 -11.12 -2.78 -30.09
C THR A 95 -11.57 -3.87 -31.06
N GLU A 96 -12.30 -3.51 -32.13
CA GLU A 96 -12.73 -4.49 -33.14
C GLU A 96 -11.54 -5.21 -33.79
N ASN A 97 -10.51 -4.45 -34.15
CA ASN A 97 -9.30 -5.01 -34.76
C ASN A 97 -8.55 -5.92 -33.77
N GLU A 98 -8.54 -5.57 -32.49
CA GLU A 98 -7.89 -6.39 -31.47
C GLU A 98 -8.64 -7.70 -31.20
N ILE A 99 -9.98 -7.68 -31.15
CA ILE A 99 -10.81 -8.90 -31.08
C ILE A 99 -10.47 -9.84 -32.25
N LYS A 100 -10.34 -9.30 -33.47
CA LYS A 100 -9.93 -10.06 -34.66
C LYS A 100 -8.50 -10.59 -34.56
N ARG A 101 -7.55 -9.77 -34.09
CA ARG A 101 -6.14 -10.16 -33.92
C ARG A 101 -5.99 -11.32 -32.94
N LEU A 102 -6.76 -11.30 -31.86
CA LEU A 102 -6.78 -12.35 -30.84
C LEU A 102 -7.36 -13.67 -31.38
N GLY A 103 -8.14 -13.63 -32.44
CA GLY A 103 -8.91 -14.79 -32.92
C GLY A 103 -10.07 -15.15 -31.98
N ALA A 104 -10.62 -14.16 -31.26
CA ALA A 104 -11.65 -14.39 -30.27
C ALA A 104 -12.94 -14.91 -30.89
N LYS A 105 -13.59 -15.83 -30.18
CA LYS A 105 -14.88 -16.43 -30.55
C LYS A 105 -15.97 -16.00 -29.58
N ASN A 106 -15.62 -15.87 -28.30
CA ASN A 106 -16.54 -15.55 -27.22
C ASN A 106 -16.30 -14.13 -26.71
N ILE A 107 -17.38 -13.37 -26.54
CA ILE A 107 -17.36 -12.02 -26.00
C ILE A 107 -18.31 -11.94 -24.82
N TYR A 108 -17.76 -11.64 -23.64
CA TYR A 108 -18.52 -11.44 -22.41
C TYR A 108 -18.72 -9.93 -22.21
N LEU A 109 -19.96 -9.48 -22.33
CA LEU A 109 -20.38 -8.11 -22.06
C LEU A 109 -20.62 -7.94 -20.58
N ILE A 110 -19.82 -7.11 -19.90
CA ILE A 110 -20.00 -6.82 -18.48
C ILE A 110 -20.80 -5.53 -18.32
N GLY A 111 -22.02 -5.66 -17.80
CA GLY A 111 -22.92 -4.55 -17.54
C GLY A 111 -24.21 -4.57 -18.38
N GLY A 112 -25.23 -3.91 -17.82
CA GLY A 112 -26.58 -3.93 -18.37
C GLY A 112 -26.74 -3.15 -19.68
N THR A 113 -27.94 -3.23 -20.23
CA THR A 113 -28.27 -2.60 -21.54
C THR A 113 -28.23 -1.07 -21.54
N SER A 114 -28.23 -0.44 -20.36
CA SER A 114 -28.12 1.02 -20.18
C SER A 114 -26.72 1.56 -20.55
N VAL A 115 -25.68 0.72 -20.39
CA VAL A 115 -24.27 1.03 -20.68
C VAL A 115 -23.75 0.26 -21.88
N LEU A 116 -24.25 -0.95 -22.13
CA LEU A 116 -23.92 -1.76 -23.31
C LEU A 116 -25.22 -2.13 -24.05
N PRO A 117 -25.73 -1.27 -24.94
CA PRO A 117 -27.04 -1.45 -25.58
C PRO A 117 -27.21 -2.77 -26.32
N ARG A 118 -28.45 -3.29 -26.39
CA ARG A 118 -28.78 -4.56 -27.09
C ARG A 118 -28.31 -4.60 -28.55
N PHE A 119 -28.28 -3.46 -29.24
CA PHE A 119 -27.81 -3.45 -30.63
C PHE A 119 -26.30 -3.74 -30.74
N LEU A 120 -25.49 -3.43 -29.72
CA LEU A 120 -24.08 -3.78 -29.71
C LEU A 120 -23.91 -5.30 -29.67
N GLU A 121 -24.69 -5.96 -28.81
CA GLU A 121 -24.75 -7.42 -28.71
C GLU A 121 -25.16 -8.05 -30.05
N GLY A 122 -26.27 -7.60 -30.65
CA GLY A 122 -26.71 -8.08 -31.97
C GLY A 122 -25.69 -7.81 -33.10
N ASN A 123 -24.98 -6.68 -33.06
CA ASN A 123 -23.90 -6.36 -34.01
C ASN A 123 -22.67 -7.27 -33.85
N LEU A 124 -22.41 -7.76 -32.64
CA LEU A 124 -21.33 -8.72 -32.39
C LEU A 124 -21.76 -10.13 -32.81
N SER A 125 -22.98 -10.56 -32.46
CA SER A 125 -23.51 -11.87 -32.86
C SER A 125 -23.64 -12.01 -34.39
N SER A 126 -24.09 -10.96 -35.08
CA SER A 126 -24.16 -10.96 -36.56
C SER A 126 -22.79 -11.03 -37.24
N LYS A 127 -21.69 -10.72 -36.52
CA LYS A 127 -20.31 -10.94 -36.98
C LYS A 127 -19.77 -12.33 -36.68
N GLY A 128 -20.58 -13.21 -36.09
CA GLY A 128 -20.25 -14.62 -35.81
C GLY A 128 -19.62 -14.88 -34.44
N TYR A 129 -19.65 -13.91 -33.52
CA TYR A 129 -19.19 -14.12 -32.15
C TYR A 129 -20.29 -14.76 -31.29
N SER A 130 -19.91 -15.66 -30.38
CA SER A 130 -20.76 -16.02 -29.24
C SER A 130 -20.72 -14.84 -28.27
N VAL A 131 -21.89 -14.29 -27.93
CA VAL A 131 -21.97 -13.11 -27.07
C VAL A 131 -22.79 -13.46 -25.86
N GLU A 132 -22.21 -13.28 -24.69
CA GLU A 132 -22.83 -13.49 -23.40
C GLU A 132 -22.83 -12.18 -22.63
N ARG A 133 -23.90 -11.92 -21.89
CA ARG A 133 -24.00 -10.71 -21.07
C ARG A 133 -24.11 -11.10 -19.61
N ILE A 134 -23.19 -10.59 -18.81
CA ILE A 134 -23.18 -10.75 -17.36
C ILE A 134 -23.56 -9.39 -16.76
N SER A 135 -24.74 -9.33 -16.14
CA SER A 135 -25.28 -8.08 -15.59
C SER A 135 -26.44 -8.33 -14.64
N GLY A 136 -26.50 -7.55 -13.56
CA GLY A 136 -27.69 -7.38 -12.73
C GLY A 136 -28.32 -5.99 -12.88
N ASP A 137 -29.38 -5.71 -12.12
CA ASP A 137 -30.03 -4.38 -12.11
C ASP A 137 -29.16 -3.35 -11.37
N THR A 138 -28.28 -3.82 -10.48
CA THR A 138 -27.31 -3.02 -9.74
C THR A 138 -25.87 -3.49 -10.01
N ARG A 139 -24.89 -2.67 -9.62
CA ARG A 139 -23.47 -3.07 -9.71
C ARG A 139 -23.15 -4.19 -8.73
N GLU A 140 -23.83 -4.21 -7.58
CA GLU A 140 -23.71 -5.27 -6.58
C GLU A 140 -24.23 -6.59 -7.14
N GLU A 141 -25.39 -6.60 -7.79
CA GLU A 141 -25.91 -7.78 -8.48
C GLU A 141 -25.03 -8.20 -9.64
N THR A 142 -24.55 -7.25 -10.46
CA THR A 142 -23.60 -7.57 -11.55
C THR A 142 -22.33 -8.23 -11.01
N ALA A 143 -21.84 -7.83 -9.83
CA ALA A 143 -20.70 -8.48 -9.20
C ALA A 143 -21.00 -9.90 -8.71
N ILE A 144 -22.26 -10.20 -8.33
CA ILE A 144 -22.71 -11.56 -8.01
C ILE A 144 -22.82 -12.41 -9.27
N GLU A 145 -23.42 -11.92 -10.34
CA GLU A 145 -23.48 -12.64 -11.62
C GLU A 145 -22.07 -12.97 -12.15
N ILE A 146 -21.10 -12.06 -11.97
CA ILE A 146 -19.68 -12.34 -12.29
C ILE A 146 -19.09 -13.42 -11.37
N ALA A 147 -19.47 -13.44 -10.09
CA ALA A 147 -18.97 -14.40 -9.12
C ALA A 147 -19.58 -15.80 -9.31
N GLU A 148 -20.84 -15.88 -9.72
CA GLU A 148 -21.53 -17.12 -10.12
C GLU A 148 -20.93 -17.67 -11.40
N GLU A 149 -20.73 -16.85 -12.44
CA GLU A 149 -20.01 -17.32 -13.64
C GLU A 149 -18.59 -17.79 -13.28
N LEU A 150 -17.91 -17.13 -12.33
CA LEU A 150 -16.59 -17.55 -11.87
C LEU A 150 -16.61 -18.90 -11.14
N SER A 151 -17.67 -19.24 -10.39
CA SER A 151 -17.75 -20.49 -9.63
C SER A 151 -17.88 -21.73 -10.51
N GLU A 152 -18.30 -21.56 -11.77
CA GLU A 152 -18.28 -22.62 -12.78
C GLU A 152 -16.85 -23.06 -13.16
N TYR A 153 -15.84 -22.22 -12.91
CA TYR A 153 -14.43 -22.49 -13.26
C TYR A 153 -13.55 -22.81 -12.06
N ILE A 154 -13.90 -22.30 -10.88
CA ILE A 154 -13.10 -22.45 -9.66
C ILE A 154 -13.97 -22.62 -8.43
N ASP A 155 -13.49 -23.35 -7.43
CA ASP A 155 -14.11 -23.38 -6.11
C ASP A 155 -13.74 -22.10 -5.33
N ILE A 156 -14.73 -21.28 -5.00
CA ILE A 156 -14.52 -19.98 -4.37
C ILE A 156 -14.63 -20.13 -2.86
N LYS A 157 -13.49 -20.06 -2.16
CA LYS A 157 -13.43 -20.15 -0.68
C LYS A 157 -13.07 -18.84 0.01
N GLU A 158 -12.49 -17.90 -0.73
CA GLU A 158 -12.11 -16.58 -0.23
C GLU A 158 -12.77 -15.48 -1.08
N ILE A 159 -13.15 -14.37 -0.46
CA ILE A 159 -13.70 -13.20 -1.16
C ILE A 159 -12.99 -11.91 -0.76
N ALA A 160 -12.93 -10.96 -1.70
CA ALA A 160 -12.60 -9.57 -1.42
C ALA A 160 -13.89 -8.74 -1.41
N VAL A 161 -14.14 -7.99 -0.34
CA VAL A 161 -15.33 -7.13 -0.20
C VAL A 161 -14.91 -5.67 -0.23
N VAL A 162 -15.48 -4.91 -1.17
CA VAL A 162 -15.15 -3.50 -1.42
C VAL A 162 -16.43 -2.66 -1.52
N ASN A 163 -16.38 -1.35 -1.24
CA ASN A 163 -17.58 -0.52 -1.37
C ASN A 163 -17.90 -0.28 -2.85
N GLY A 164 -19.08 -0.68 -3.31
CA GLY A 164 -19.48 -0.58 -4.71
C GLY A 164 -19.59 0.86 -5.23
N ASN A 165 -19.81 1.85 -4.36
CA ASN A 165 -20.04 3.25 -4.75
C ASN A 165 -18.79 4.14 -4.61
N THR A 166 -18.14 4.10 -3.46
CA THR A 166 -16.99 4.95 -3.12
C THR A 166 -15.65 4.20 -3.16
N GLY A 167 -15.68 2.87 -3.24
CA GLY A 167 -14.50 1.99 -3.16
C GLY A 167 -13.92 1.54 -4.50
N LEU A 168 -14.15 2.26 -5.61
CA LEU A 168 -13.63 1.88 -6.93
C LEU A 168 -12.10 1.70 -6.93
N ALA A 169 -11.38 2.57 -6.23
CA ALA A 169 -9.92 2.49 -6.10
C ALA A 169 -9.49 1.30 -5.24
N ASP A 170 -10.27 0.94 -4.22
CA ASP A 170 -10.03 -0.23 -3.38
C ASP A 170 -10.26 -1.52 -4.19
N ALA A 171 -11.29 -1.54 -5.04
CA ALA A 171 -11.61 -2.65 -5.94
C ALA A 171 -10.48 -2.93 -6.95
N VAL A 172 -9.98 -1.92 -7.65
CA VAL A 172 -8.85 -2.13 -8.58
C VAL A 172 -7.52 -2.40 -7.85
N SER A 173 -7.42 -2.04 -6.56
CA SER A 173 -6.22 -2.36 -5.77
C SER A 173 -6.11 -3.85 -5.47
N ILE A 174 -7.25 -4.51 -5.22
CA ILE A 174 -7.30 -5.94 -4.91
C ILE A 174 -7.46 -6.83 -6.14
N SER A 175 -7.85 -6.27 -7.30
CA SER A 175 -8.27 -7.05 -8.47
C SER A 175 -7.29 -8.13 -8.94
N ALA A 176 -6.01 -7.78 -9.10
CA ALA A 176 -4.98 -8.73 -9.53
C ALA A 176 -4.71 -9.82 -8.47
N ALA A 177 -4.65 -9.42 -7.19
CA ALA A 177 -4.44 -10.37 -6.09
C ALA A 177 -5.64 -11.30 -5.91
N ALA A 178 -6.88 -10.80 -6.04
CA ALA A 178 -8.09 -11.61 -6.02
C ALA A 178 -8.07 -12.67 -7.13
N ALA A 179 -7.71 -12.27 -8.35
CA ALA A 179 -7.61 -13.20 -9.49
C ALA A 179 -6.51 -14.27 -9.31
N GLN A 180 -5.37 -13.92 -8.72
CA GLN A 180 -4.28 -14.86 -8.43
C GLN A 180 -4.65 -15.85 -7.32
N ASN A 181 -5.45 -15.41 -6.35
CA ASN A 181 -5.81 -16.21 -5.17
C ASN A 181 -7.24 -16.79 -5.27
N ASN A 182 -7.79 -16.91 -6.48
CA ASN A 182 -9.10 -17.51 -6.73
C ASN A 182 -10.24 -16.90 -5.87
N MET A 183 -10.20 -15.58 -5.69
CA MET A 183 -11.21 -14.84 -4.93
C MET A 183 -12.22 -14.19 -5.86
N ALA A 184 -13.50 -14.26 -5.48
CA ALA A 184 -14.51 -13.35 -6.02
C ALA A 184 -14.37 -11.95 -5.41
N ILE A 185 -14.75 -10.92 -6.17
CA ILE A 185 -14.84 -9.55 -5.67
C ILE A 185 -16.31 -9.21 -5.49
N ILE A 186 -16.70 -8.97 -4.24
CA ILE A 186 -18.06 -8.64 -3.84
C ILE A 186 -18.16 -7.14 -3.58
N LEU A 187 -19.20 -6.51 -4.13
CA LEU A 187 -19.45 -5.09 -3.91
C LEU A 187 -20.47 -4.91 -2.77
N ALA A 188 -20.04 -4.28 -1.68
CA ALA A 188 -20.90 -3.87 -0.59
C ALA A 188 -21.62 -2.57 -0.93
N ASN A 189 -22.91 -2.52 -0.62
CA ASN A 189 -23.74 -1.33 -0.74
C ASN A 189 -23.55 -0.41 0.49
N PRO A 190 -23.42 0.92 0.33
CA PRO A 190 -23.24 1.84 1.45
C PRO A 190 -24.37 1.84 2.50
N LYS A 191 -25.60 1.47 2.09
CA LYS A 191 -26.79 1.46 2.96
C LYS A 191 -27.20 0.05 3.37
N LYS A 192 -27.11 -0.90 2.43
CA LYS A 192 -27.56 -2.29 2.63
C LYS A 192 -26.43 -3.24 3.05
N GLY A 193 -25.19 -2.77 3.15
CA GLY A 193 -24.04 -3.62 3.45
C GLY A 193 -23.88 -4.72 2.39
N ILE A 194 -23.86 -5.97 2.82
CA ILE A 194 -23.70 -7.15 1.97
C ILE A 194 -25.02 -7.88 1.66
N GLU A 195 -26.18 -7.25 1.85
CA GLU A 195 -27.47 -7.93 1.70
C GLU A 195 -27.60 -8.69 0.36
N THR A 196 -27.19 -8.04 -0.74
CA THR A 196 -27.20 -8.61 -2.10
C THR A 196 -26.34 -9.86 -2.24
N SER A 197 -25.30 -10.02 -1.44
CA SER A 197 -24.33 -11.11 -1.57
C SER A 197 -24.46 -12.19 -0.49
N LYS A 198 -25.40 -12.04 0.45
CA LYS A 198 -25.55 -12.97 1.58
C LYS A 198 -25.83 -14.41 1.16
N GLU A 199 -26.66 -14.59 0.15
CA GLU A 199 -27.04 -15.92 -0.34
C GLU A 199 -25.85 -16.60 -1.01
N PHE A 200 -25.24 -15.94 -1.99
CA PHE A 200 -23.99 -16.39 -2.62
C PHE A 200 -22.90 -16.77 -1.59
N ILE A 201 -22.64 -15.90 -0.60
CA ILE A 201 -21.62 -16.15 0.44
C ILE A 201 -21.92 -17.42 1.23
N LYS A 202 -23.20 -17.70 1.48
CA LYS A 202 -23.64 -18.87 2.24
C LYS A 202 -23.58 -20.15 1.40
N GLU A 203 -24.03 -20.09 0.15
CA GLU A 203 -24.11 -21.25 -0.74
C GLU A 203 -22.74 -21.75 -1.19
N GLU A 204 -21.83 -20.84 -1.56
CA GLU A 204 -20.43 -21.16 -1.88
C GLU A 204 -19.63 -21.62 -0.66
N GLY A 205 -20.15 -21.41 0.55
CA GLY A 205 -19.51 -21.77 1.80
C GLY A 205 -18.21 -21.00 2.02
N ILE A 206 -18.25 -19.68 1.82
CA ILE A 206 -17.07 -18.81 1.94
C ILE A 206 -16.45 -18.93 3.33
N GLU A 207 -15.14 -19.20 3.36
CA GLU A 207 -14.39 -19.43 4.60
C GLU A 207 -13.67 -18.18 5.08
N LYS A 208 -13.32 -17.26 4.16
CA LYS A 208 -12.55 -16.06 4.50
C LYS A 208 -12.92 -14.84 3.66
N SER A 209 -12.97 -13.69 4.32
CA SER A 209 -13.30 -12.42 3.69
C SER A 209 -12.23 -11.37 3.93
N TYR A 210 -11.81 -10.66 2.88
CA TYR A 210 -10.94 -9.49 2.97
C TYR A 210 -11.74 -8.22 2.69
N VAL A 211 -11.95 -7.41 3.72
CA VAL A 211 -12.61 -6.11 3.59
C VAL A 211 -11.57 -5.07 3.20
N ILE A 212 -11.62 -4.59 1.95
CA ILE A 212 -10.69 -3.60 1.43
C ILE A 212 -11.32 -2.21 1.55
N GLY A 213 -10.67 -1.33 2.32
CA GLY A 213 -11.15 0.02 2.60
C GLY A 213 -11.47 0.25 4.08
N GLY A 214 -11.45 1.53 4.47
CA GLY A 214 -11.67 1.98 5.85
C GLY A 214 -13.11 1.78 6.34
N THR A 215 -13.34 2.05 7.63
CA THR A 215 -14.67 1.93 8.28
C THR A 215 -15.71 2.89 7.68
N ALA A 216 -15.27 4.02 7.13
CA ALA A 216 -16.12 4.96 6.40
C ALA A 216 -16.63 4.40 5.05
N ALA A 217 -15.89 3.46 4.43
CA ALA A 217 -16.31 2.79 3.21
C ALA A 217 -17.14 1.53 3.53
N ILE A 218 -16.69 0.70 4.47
CA ILE A 218 -17.40 -0.49 4.92
C ILE A 218 -17.38 -0.51 6.44
N SER A 219 -18.54 -0.36 7.06
CA SER A 219 -18.68 -0.33 8.53
C SER A 219 -18.19 -1.62 9.18
N ASP A 220 -17.80 -1.54 10.46
CA ASP A 220 -17.47 -2.75 11.22
C ASP A 220 -18.68 -3.65 11.44
N SER A 221 -19.90 -3.09 11.48
CA SER A 221 -21.12 -3.90 11.50
C SER A 221 -21.25 -4.78 10.26
N THR A 222 -20.94 -4.26 9.06
CA THR A 222 -20.95 -5.02 7.81
C THR A 222 -19.79 -6.03 7.76
N LYS A 223 -18.60 -5.63 8.23
CA LYS A 223 -17.45 -6.55 8.34
C LYS A 223 -17.78 -7.75 9.23
N ASN A 224 -18.44 -7.53 10.37
CA ASN A 224 -18.71 -8.57 11.36
C ASN A 224 -19.76 -9.59 10.91
N THR A 225 -20.49 -9.33 9.82
CA THR A 225 -21.39 -10.33 9.20
C THR A 225 -20.69 -11.25 8.21
N LEU A 226 -19.42 -10.99 7.89
CA LEU A 226 -18.65 -11.75 6.91
C LEU A 226 -17.83 -12.89 7.56
N PRO A 227 -17.67 -14.04 6.89
CA PRO A 227 -16.84 -15.14 7.37
C PRO A 227 -15.36 -14.73 7.56
N ASN A 228 -14.81 -14.95 8.77
CA ASN A 228 -13.40 -14.74 9.14
C ASN A 228 -12.78 -13.45 8.55
N ALA A 229 -13.46 -12.32 8.77
CA ALA A 229 -13.16 -11.08 8.05
C ALA A 229 -11.87 -10.36 8.51
N GLU A 230 -10.94 -10.16 7.59
CA GLU A 230 -9.71 -9.36 7.74
C GLU A 230 -9.89 -7.99 7.05
N ARG A 231 -9.61 -6.88 7.74
CA ARG A 231 -9.68 -5.53 7.12
C ARG A 231 -8.31 -5.08 6.64
N ILE A 232 -8.22 -4.63 5.39
CA ILE A 232 -7.03 -4.02 4.80
C ILE A 232 -7.39 -2.60 4.35
N SER A 233 -6.88 -1.59 5.06
CA SER A 233 -7.21 -0.19 4.79
C SER A 233 -6.07 0.77 5.10
N GLY A 234 -5.93 1.82 4.29
CA GLY A 234 -5.05 2.95 4.53
C GLY A 234 -5.82 4.25 4.76
N GLY A 235 -5.10 5.34 5.06
CA GLY A 235 -5.70 6.67 5.20
C GLY A 235 -6.21 7.27 3.88
N ASN A 236 -5.79 6.70 2.75
CA ASN A 236 -6.25 7.04 1.40
C ASN A 236 -6.08 5.82 0.47
N ARG A 237 -6.55 5.95 -0.77
CA ARG A 237 -6.50 4.88 -1.80
C ARG A 237 -5.09 4.35 -2.08
N ASN A 238 -4.08 5.22 -2.07
CA ASN A 238 -2.69 4.83 -2.35
C ASN A 238 -2.11 4.03 -1.17
N SER A 239 -2.48 4.40 0.06
CA SER A 239 -2.11 3.67 1.27
C SER A 239 -2.84 2.33 1.39
N THR A 240 -4.13 2.25 1.03
CA THR A 240 -4.84 0.98 0.92
C THR A 240 -4.17 0.08 -0.12
N ASN A 241 -3.88 0.60 -1.31
CA ASN A 241 -3.18 -0.13 -2.37
C ASN A 241 -1.82 -0.68 -1.91
N ALA A 242 -1.00 0.14 -1.23
CA ALA A 242 0.27 -0.32 -0.68
C ALA A 242 0.10 -1.47 0.32
N LYS A 243 -0.89 -1.40 1.22
CA LYS A 243 -1.17 -2.47 2.18
C LYS A 243 -1.68 -3.75 1.51
N VAL A 244 -2.51 -3.63 0.48
CA VAL A 244 -2.91 -4.77 -0.36
C VAL A 244 -1.68 -5.43 -0.97
N ILE A 245 -0.77 -4.65 -1.57
CA ILE A 245 0.46 -5.19 -2.16
C ILE A 245 1.29 -5.93 -1.11
N LYS A 246 1.55 -5.32 0.07
CA LYS A 246 2.32 -5.98 1.14
C LYS A 246 1.67 -7.25 1.66
N ARG A 247 0.34 -7.31 1.70
CA ARG A 247 -0.41 -8.45 2.27
C ARG A 247 -0.43 -9.67 1.36
N PHE A 248 -0.56 -9.47 0.05
CA PHE A 248 -0.76 -10.55 -0.92
C PHE A 248 0.53 -10.93 -1.67
N TYR A 249 1.46 -10.00 -1.85
CA TYR A 249 2.74 -10.28 -2.50
C TYR A 249 3.80 -10.32 -1.41
N LYS A 250 4.07 -11.50 -0.86
CA LYS A 250 4.96 -11.64 0.32
C LYS A 250 6.43 -11.69 -0.07
N ASP A 251 6.74 -12.14 -1.27
CA ASP A 251 8.11 -12.27 -1.74
C ASP A 251 8.84 -10.92 -1.78
N ALA A 252 10.12 -10.96 -1.42
CA ALA A 252 10.99 -9.80 -1.46
C ALA A 252 11.42 -9.46 -2.90
N GLU A 253 11.42 -10.45 -3.80
CA GLU A 253 11.73 -10.26 -5.22
C GLU A 253 10.51 -10.64 -6.06
N LEU A 254 10.10 -9.74 -6.95
CA LEU A 254 8.96 -9.92 -7.85
C LEU A 254 9.38 -9.59 -9.28
N ASN A 255 8.72 -10.23 -10.25
CA ASN A 255 9.06 -10.05 -11.66
C ASN A 255 8.69 -8.65 -12.15
N ASN A 256 7.44 -8.23 -11.93
CA ASN A 256 6.96 -6.94 -12.42
C ASN A 256 6.16 -6.17 -11.37
N ILE A 257 6.03 -4.87 -11.58
CA ILE A 257 4.98 -4.04 -11.00
C ILE A 257 4.39 -3.11 -12.06
N TYR A 258 3.07 -3.01 -12.09
CA TYR A 258 2.34 -2.16 -13.03
C TYR A 258 1.90 -0.87 -12.35
N ILE A 259 2.33 0.28 -12.84
CA ILE A 259 2.01 1.59 -12.27
C ILE A 259 0.91 2.26 -13.10
N ALA A 260 -0.28 2.41 -12.51
CA ALA A 260 -1.46 3.02 -13.14
C ALA A 260 -1.99 4.20 -12.32
N LYS A 261 -2.82 5.07 -12.93
CA LYS A 261 -3.42 6.21 -12.20
C LYS A 261 -4.42 5.73 -11.15
N ASP A 262 -4.49 6.46 -10.04
CA ASP A 262 -5.33 6.15 -8.88
C ASP A 262 -6.76 6.70 -8.92
N GLY A 263 -7.16 7.42 -9.96
CA GLY A 263 -8.51 7.98 -10.04
C GLY A 263 -8.77 9.17 -9.12
N SER A 264 -7.74 9.79 -8.54
CA SER A 264 -7.88 10.98 -7.70
C SER A 264 -8.54 12.15 -8.43
N LYS A 265 -8.34 12.27 -9.75
CA LYS A 265 -8.99 13.29 -10.60
C LYS A 265 -10.30 12.79 -11.26
N GLY A 266 -10.79 11.62 -10.87
CA GLY A 266 -12.05 11.05 -11.34
C GLY A 266 -11.99 9.55 -11.59
N ALA A 267 -13.11 8.87 -11.33
CA ALA A 267 -13.24 7.41 -11.45
C ALA A 267 -12.78 6.87 -12.82
N SER A 268 -13.02 7.62 -13.91
CA SER A 268 -12.64 7.19 -15.26
C SER A 268 -11.13 7.00 -15.48
N GLN A 269 -10.27 7.53 -14.61
CA GLN A 269 -8.82 7.28 -14.72
C GLN A 269 -8.40 5.89 -14.23
N LEU A 270 -9.26 5.19 -13.48
CA LEU A 270 -9.01 3.82 -13.00
C LEU A 270 -9.16 2.77 -14.11
N VAL A 271 -9.64 3.17 -15.30
CA VAL A 271 -9.85 2.25 -16.42
C VAL A 271 -8.56 1.56 -16.86
N ASP A 272 -7.42 2.25 -16.79
CA ASP A 272 -6.11 1.70 -17.12
C ASP A 272 -5.70 0.63 -16.07
N ALA A 273 -5.99 0.89 -14.78
CA ALA A 273 -5.74 -0.04 -13.68
C ALA A 273 -6.64 -1.29 -13.75
N LEU A 274 -7.91 -1.11 -14.13
CA LEU A 274 -8.84 -2.21 -14.37
C LEU A 274 -8.34 -3.10 -15.52
N ALA A 275 -8.00 -2.52 -16.67
CA ALA A 275 -7.56 -3.28 -17.83
C ALA A 275 -6.26 -4.05 -17.57
N VAL A 276 -5.28 -3.42 -16.90
CA VAL A 276 -4.00 -4.09 -16.60
C VAL A 276 -4.10 -5.09 -15.47
N GLY A 277 -5.16 -5.05 -14.65
CA GLY A 277 -5.37 -6.00 -13.55
C GLY A 277 -5.29 -7.46 -13.99
N VAL A 278 -5.80 -7.79 -15.19
CA VAL A 278 -5.75 -9.16 -15.72
C VAL A 278 -4.34 -9.55 -16.17
N LEU A 279 -3.62 -8.63 -16.83
CA LEU A 279 -2.23 -8.85 -17.23
C LEU A 279 -1.33 -9.02 -15.99
N ALA A 280 -1.57 -8.20 -14.96
CA ALA A 280 -0.88 -8.27 -13.69
C ALA A 280 -1.18 -9.58 -12.96
N ALA A 281 -2.43 -10.04 -12.95
CA ALA A 281 -2.82 -11.35 -12.44
C ALA A 281 -2.09 -12.49 -13.16
N LYS A 282 -2.09 -12.47 -14.50
CA LYS A 282 -1.42 -13.46 -15.35
C LYS A 282 0.10 -13.53 -15.12
N ASN A 283 0.72 -12.41 -14.81
CA ASN A 283 2.16 -12.30 -14.57
C ASN A 283 2.52 -12.35 -13.07
N GLU A 284 1.59 -12.75 -12.19
CA GLU A 284 1.82 -12.85 -10.73
C GLU A 284 2.40 -11.56 -10.13
N SER A 285 1.94 -10.41 -10.62
CA SER A 285 2.52 -9.10 -10.37
C SER A 285 1.50 -8.13 -9.79
N PRO A 286 1.89 -7.22 -8.88
CA PRO A 286 1.00 -6.20 -8.34
C PRO A 286 0.67 -5.08 -9.33
N VAL A 287 -0.50 -4.47 -9.14
CA VAL A 287 -0.85 -3.16 -9.70
C VAL A 287 -0.74 -2.11 -8.60
N MET A 288 0.15 -1.13 -8.80
CA MET A 288 0.28 0.04 -7.94
C MET A 288 -0.48 1.23 -8.53
N ILE A 289 -1.53 1.67 -7.84
CA ILE A 289 -2.30 2.84 -8.25
C ILE A 289 -1.74 4.12 -7.63
N VAL A 290 -1.28 5.05 -8.47
CA VAL A 290 -0.53 6.23 -8.05
C VAL A 290 -1.24 7.53 -8.42
N SER A 291 -1.03 8.55 -7.59
CA SER A 291 -1.26 9.94 -7.95
C SER A 291 -0.10 10.42 -8.85
N ASN A 292 0.14 11.72 -8.92
CA ASN A 292 1.28 12.25 -9.68
C ASN A 292 2.62 11.68 -9.21
N ASN A 293 2.82 11.57 -7.89
CA ASN A 293 4.04 11.04 -7.24
C ASN A 293 3.68 9.81 -6.39
N LEU A 294 4.68 9.02 -6.00
CA LEU A 294 4.48 7.93 -5.04
C LEU A 294 4.13 8.48 -3.67
N SER A 295 3.08 7.91 -3.06
CA SER A 295 2.84 8.13 -1.63
C SER A 295 3.94 7.46 -0.80
N LEU A 296 4.12 7.94 0.43
CA LEU A 296 5.07 7.37 1.40
C LEU A 296 4.89 5.86 1.59
N SER A 297 3.65 5.40 1.77
CA SER A 297 3.34 3.96 1.88
C SER A 297 3.72 3.16 0.63
N GLN A 298 3.69 3.78 -0.55
CA GLN A 298 4.07 3.14 -1.80
C GLN A 298 5.58 3.14 -2.00
N LYS A 299 6.28 4.22 -1.62
CA LYS A 299 7.75 4.22 -1.55
C LYS A 299 8.22 3.06 -0.68
N SER A 300 7.63 2.88 0.51
CA SER A 300 7.91 1.74 1.41
C SER A 300 7.77 0.36 0.71
N VAL A 301 6.74 0.16 -0.12
CA VAL A 301 6.62 -1.06 -0.95
C VAL A 301 7.79 -1.20 -1.91
N MET A 302 8.21 -0.10 -2.55
CA MET A 302 9.36 -0.08 -3.46
C MET A 302 10.71 -0.26 -2.75
N TYR A 303 10.80 -0.15 -1.42
CA TYR A 303 12.04 -0.47 -0.69
C TYR A 303 12.04 -1.89 -0.15
N ASP A 304 10.90 -2.34 0.37
CA ASP A 304 10.75 -3.69 0.93
C ASP A 304 10.83 -4.78 -0.15
N LYS A 305 10.63 -4.39 -1.42
CA LYS A 305 10.53 -5.31 -2.56
C LYS A 305 11.41 -4.85 -3.70
N LYS A 306 12.04 -5.82 -4.36
CA LYS A 306 12.78 -5.65 -5.59
C LYS A 306 11.94 -6.11 -6.76
N PHE A 307 11.83 -5.29 -7.79
CA PHE A 307 11.10 -5.58 -9.01
C PHE A 307 12.07 -5.69 -10.18
N SER A 308 12.02 -6.80 -10.93
CA SER A 308 12.87 -6.96 -12.12
C SER A 308 12.47 -5.99 -13.25
N SER A 309 11.19 -5.61 -13.29
CA SER A 309 10.64 -4.64 -14.25
C SER A 309 9.58 -3.77 -13.60
N ILE A 310 9.62 -2.47 -13.90
CA ILE A 310 8.59 -1.50 -13.53
C ILE A 310 7.95 -1.04 -14.83
N VAL A 311 6.62 -1.16 -14.94
CA VAL A 311 5.90 -0.86 -16.18
C VAL A 311 4.89 0.26 -15.93
N GLN A 312 5.07 1.40 -16.61
CA GLN A 312 4.07 2.46 -16.63
C GLN A 312 2.88 2.05 -17.48
N VAL A 313 1.66 2.17 -16.96
CA VAL A 313 0.42 1.89 -17.70
C VAL A 313 -0.34 3.18 -17.92
N GLY A 314 -0.69 3.45 -19.18
CA GLY A 314 -1.31 4.72 -19.58
C GLY A 314 -0.37 5.92 -19.43
N GLY A 315 -0.93 7.07 -19.11
CA GLY A 315 -0.19 8.33 -18.95
C GLY A 315 -1.08 9.49 -18.51
N ASN A 316 -0.49 10.69 -18.49
CA ASN A 316 -1.07 11.96 -18.07
C ASN A 316 -1.42 12.01 -16.58
N GLY A 317 -0.47 11.62 -15.71
CA GLY A 317 -0.64 11.75 -14.27
C GLY A 317 0.04 10.67 -13.43
N ASN A 318 0.86 9.79 -14.01
CA ASN A 318 1.65 8.78 -13.30
C ASN A 318 3.14 8.78 -13.69
N GLU A 319 3.57 9.71 -14.55
CA GLU A 319 4.94 9.78 -15.06
C GLU A 319 5.97 10.07 -13.96
N ASN A 320 5.66 10.95 -13.01
CA ASN A 320 6.60 11.27 -11.94
C ASN A 320 6.71 10.09 -10.96
N ALA A 321 5.59 9.51 -10.54
CA ALA A 321 5.56 8.30 -9.72
C ALA A 321 6.33 7.13 -10.37
N PHE A 322 6.19 6.94 -11.68
CA PHE A 322 6.98 5.94 -12.42
C PHE A 322 8.49 6.22 -12.35
N ARG A 323 8.92 7.48 -12.56
CA ARG A 323 10.33 7.84 -12.41
C ARG A 323 10.84 7.69 -10.97
N GLU A 324 10.04 8.05 -9.98
CA GLU A 324 10.36 7.84 -8.56
C GLU A 324 10.52 6.36 -8.23
N ALA A 325 9.61 5.50 -8.72
CA ALA A 325 9.70 4.05 -8.53
C ALA A 325 11.02 3.48 -9.07
N ASN A 326 11.43 3.89 -10.28
CA ASN A 326 12.70 3.46 -10.87
C ASN A 326 13.91 3.97 -10.07
N LYS A 327 13.88 5.24 -9.64
CA LYS A 327 14.96 5.80 -8.80
C LYS A 327 15.09 5.11 -7.44
N VAL A 328 13.98 4.67 -6.85
CA VAL A 328 14.01 3.87 -5.62
C VAL A 328 14.66 2.51 -5.90
N GLN A 329 14.29 1.84 -6.99
CA GLN A 329 14.80 0.51 -7.34
C GLN A 329 16.27 0.51 -7.82
N SER A 330 16.75 1.60 -8.42
CA SER A 330 18.17 1.77 -8.79
C SER A 330 19.07 2.10 -7.60
N GLY A 331 18.49 2.43 -6.43
CA GLY A 331 19.22 2.91 -5.26
C GLY A 331 19.66 4.37 -5.34
N ASP A 332 19.21 5.12 -6.36
CA ASP A 332 19.46 6.56 -6.50
C ASP A 332 18.76 7.34 -5.38
N ILE A 333 17.59 6.87 -4.96
CA ILE A 333 16.97 7.31 -3.70
C ILE A 333 17.35 6.30 -2.63
N LYS A 334 18.30 6.67 -1.77
CA LYS A 334 18.70 5.83 -0.64
C LYS A 334 17.55 5.72 0.36
N SER A 335 17.27 4.50 0.81
CA SER A 335 16.34 4.25 1.92
C SER A 335 16.83 4.98 3.16
N GLY A 336 15.94 5.74 3.79
CA GLY A 336 16.23 6.31 5.09
C GLY A 336 16.23 5.23 6.18
N LYS A 337 16.94 5.52 7.27
CA LYS A 337 17.11 4.61 8.39
C LYS A 337 15.77 4.50 9.13
N LYS A 338 15.22 3.29 9.22
CA LYS A 338 14.16 2.97 10.19
C LYS A 338 14.71 3.27 11.59
N ILE A 339 14.14 4.26 12.27
CA ILE A 339 14.43 4.46 13.69
C ILE A 339 13.56 3.43 14.41
N PRO A 340 14.13 2.44 15.11
CA PRO A 340 13.33 1.49 15.88
C PRO A 340 12.48 2.27 16.88
N SER A 341 11.19 2.03 16.81
CA SER A 341 10.25 2.47 17.81
C SER A 341 10.45 1.68 19.09
N THR A 342 10.41 2.35 20.23
CA THR A 342 9.87 1.69 21.42
C THR A 342 8.38 1.41 21.16
N TYR A 343 7.87 0.35 21.78
CA TYR A 343 6.64 -0.44 21.53
C TYR A 343 5.31 0.26 21.09
N TYR A 344 5.24 1.59 20.93
CA TYR A 344 4.00 2.33 20.65
C TYR A 344 3.99 3.30 19.44
N THR A 345 5.13 3.67 18.81
CA THR A 345 5.13 4.55 17.61
C THR A 345 6.24 4.20 16.62
N ASP A 346 5.93 3.56 15.50
CA ASP A 346 6.88 3.39 14.39
C ASP A 346 7.23 4.78 13.82
N VAL A 347 8.51 5.12 13.63
CA VAL A 347 8.92 6.35 12.93
C VAL A 347 9.97 5.97 11.89
N GLU A 348 9.62 6.10 10.62
CA GLU A 348 10.46 5.84 9.45
C GLU A 348 10.95 7.17 8.86
N VAL A 349 12.17 7.62 9.15
CA VAL A 349 12.73 8.83 8.52
C VAL A 349 13.27 8.51 7.11
N TRP A 350 12.92 9.28 6.09
CA TRP A 350 13.48 9.23 4.71
C TRP A 350 14.36 10.44 4.44
N TYR A 351 15.44 10.26 3.69
CA TYR A 351 16.34 11.35 3.34
C TYR A 351 16.76 11.26 1.87
N ASP A 352 16.57 12.34 1.13
CA ASP A 352 17.12 12.57 -0.22
C ASP A 352 18.49 13.25 -0.08
N VAL A 353 19.55 12.46 -0.29
CA VAL A 353 20.95 12.87 -0.14
C VAL A 353 21.38 13.91 -1.17
N ASP A 354 20.75 13.92 -2.35
CA ASP A 354 21.16 14.77 -3.46
C ASP A 354 20.43 16.12 -3.47
N HIS A 355 19.23 16.19 -2.89
CA HIS A 355 18.42 17.42 -2.85
C HIS A 355 18.31 18.06 -1.46
N LYS A 356 19.02 17.54 -0.44
CA LYS A 356 18.96 17.98 0.96
C LYS A 356 17.54 18.02 1.54
N ASN A 357 16.66 17.12 1.09
CA ASN A 357 15.28 17.04 1.56
C ASN A 357 15.10 15.79 2.44
N ALA A 358 14.75 15.97 3.70
CA ALA A 358 14.35 14.89 4.60
C ALA A 358 12.82 14.82 4.67
N GLU A 359 12.25 13.62 4.59
CA GLU A 359 10.81 13.36 4.75
C GLU A 359 10.61 12.27 5.82
N VAL A 360 10.03 12.60 6.97
CA VAL A 360 9.82 11.62 8.07
C VAL A 360 8.44 10.97 7.96
N ILE A 361 8.37 9.66 7.81
CA ILE A 361 7.17 8.83 8.03
C ILE A 361 7.02 8.56 9.53
N PHE A 362 5.81 8.66 10.05
CA PHE A 362 5.38 8.02 11.29
C PHE A 362 4.43 6.86 10.95
N GLY A 363 4.61 5.71 11.59
CA GLY A 363 3.61 4.69 11.85
C GLY A 363 3.02 4.83 13.26
N ARG A 364 1.69 4.98 13.28
CA ARG A 364 0.77 5.17 14.44
C ARG A 364 0.69 6.59 15.01
N ASP A 365 -0.18 7.39 14.40
CA ASP A 365 -1.29 8.02 15.12
C ASP A 365 -2.61 7.33 14.67
N THR A 366 -2.78 6.07 15.07
CA THR A 366 -3.98 5.26 14.79
C THR A 366 -5.04 5.37 15.90
N LEU A 367 -4.85 6.21 16.92
CA LEU A 367 -5.83 6.30 17.99
C LEU A 367 -7.01 7.19 17.61
N ASN A 368 -6.81 8.24 16.81
CA ASN A 368 -7.87 9.20 16.46
C ASN A 368 -8.02 9.48 14.96
N GLY A 369 -7.24 8.84 14.08
CA GLY A 369 -7.37 8.99 12.62
C GLY A 369 -7.04 10.39 12.06
N ASN A 370 -6.30 11.20 12.80
CA ASN A 370 -5.94 12.55 12.39
C ASN A 370 -4.70 12.56 11.47
N PRO A 371 -4.70 13.35 10.38
CA PRO A 371 -3.52 13.51 9.53
C PRO A 371 -2.45 14.36 10.23
N CYS A 372 -1.17 14.00 10.04
CA CYS A 372 -0.01 14.76 10.51
C CYS A 372 0.80 15.30 9.31
N ASN A 373 1.39 16.50 9.43
CA ASN A 373 2.24 17.13 8.42
C ASN A 373 3.64 17.42 9.00
N VAL A 374 4.71 16.91 8.38
CA VAL A 374 6.08 17.19 8.85
C VAL A 374 6.54 18.55 8.33
N ILE A 375 6.97 19.44 9.23
CA ILE A 375 7.46 20.78 8.87
C ILE A 375 8.96 20.73 8.54
N SER A 376 9.76 20.00 9.32
CA SER A 376 11.22 19.97 9.16
C SER A 376 11.88 18.84 9.96
N ALA A 377 12.94 18.24 9.44
CA ALA A 377 13.86 17.39 10.21
C ALA A 377 15.25 18.04 10.22
N PRO A 378 15.58 18.85 11.24
CA PRO A 378 16.79 19.68 11.22
C PRO A 378 18.09 18.86 11.35
N ASN A 379 18.02 17.62 11.84
CA ASN A 379 19.14 16.69 11.92
C ASN A 379 18.63 15.24 12.07
N ASP A 380 19.57 14.29 12.09
CA ASP A 380 19.32 12.84 12.14
C ASP A 380 18.61 12.36 13.42
N TYR A 381 18.47 13.22 14.41
CA TYR A 381 17.89 12.90 15.72
C TYR A 381 16.63 13.73 16.02
N GLU A 382 16.16 14.60 15.13
CA GLU A 382 15.04 15.50 15.41
C GLU A 382 14.05 15.62 14.25
N CYS A 383 12.76 15.65 14.56
CA CYS A 383 11.67 15.84 13.61
C CYS A 383 10.60 16.78 14.16
N ILE A 384 10.19 17.79 13.40
CA ILE A 384 9.11 18.73 13.74
C ILE A 384 7.90 18.47 12.85
N PHE A 385 6.71 18.33 13.44
CA PHE A 385 5.47 18.00 12.74
C PHE A 385 4.25 18.74 13.31
N GLU A 386 3.17 18.79 12.55
CA GLU A 386 1.87 19.34 12.89
C GLU A 386 0.83 18.23 12.96
N VAL A 387 -0.03 18.26 13.98
CA VAL A 387 -1.17 17.38 14.14
C VAL A 387 -2.43 18.19 13.90
N TYR A 388 -3.27 17.75 12.95
CA TYR A 388 -4.51 18.42 12.59
C TYR A 388 -5.66 17.80 13.38
N LYS A 389 -6.20 18.54 14.35
CA LYS A 389 -7.39 18.15 15.12
C LYS A 389 -8.60 18.90 14.59
N SER A 390 -9.80 18.43 14.90
CA SER A 390 -11.06 19.08 14.49
C SER A 390 -11.14 20.53 15.03
N GLY A 391 -10.66 21.50 14.25
CA GLY A 391 -10.64 22.92 14.56
C GLY A 391 -9.31 23.51 15.05
N SER A 392 -8.22 22.73 15.14
CA SER A 392 -6.90 23.27 15.55
C SER A 392 -5.73 22.53 14.91
N VAL A 393 -4.61 23.24 14.77
CA VAL A 393 -3.32 22.69 14.34
C VAL A 393 -2.36 22.81 15.50
N GLU A 394 -1.75 21.70 15.91
CA GLU A 394 -0.78 21.68 17.01
C GLU A 394 0.58 21.26 16.49
N LYS A 395 1.64 21.98 16.85
CA LYS A 395 3.02 21.69 16.40
C LYS A 395 3.80 20.94 17.48
N TYR A 396 4.52 19.90 17.08
CA TYR A 396 5.29 19.00 17.92
C TYR A 396 6.72 18.82 17.38
N LYS A 397 7.65 18.50 18.28
CA LYS A 397 9.03 18.12 17.97
C LYS A 397 9.33 16.78 18.63
N LEU A 398 9.65 15.77 17.84
CA LEU A 398 10.25 14.52 18.28
C LEU A 398 11.77 14.67 18.28
N GLY A 399 12.44 14.20 19.31
CA GLY A 399 13.90 14.17 19.38
C GLY A 399 14.41 12.89 19.99
N MET A 400 15.48 12.30 19.47
CA MET A 400 16.20 11.21 20.11
C MET A 400 17.30 11.78 21.01
N THR A 401 17.39 11.24 22.22
CA THR A 401 18.45 11.53 23.18
C THR A 401 19.07 10.21 23.65
N GLU A 402 20.18 10.27 24.38
CA GLU A 402 20.78 9.10 25.04
C GLU A 402 19.80 8.40 26.04
N LEU A 403 18.72 9.09 26.44
CA LEU A 403 17.68 8.59 27.35
C LEU A 403 16.51 7.90 26.65
N GLY A 404 16.38 8.04 25.33
CA GLY A 404 15.20 7.62 24.58
C GLY A 404 14.56 8.76 23.80
N THR A 405 13.29 8.58 23.43
CA THR A 405 12.56 9.50 22.56
C THR A 405 11.89 10.61 23.37
N THR A 406 12.19 11.85 23.04
CA THR A 406 11.55 13.05 23.61
C THR A 406 10.44 13.54 22.69
N MET A 407 9.35 14.02 23.28
CA MET A 407 8.30 14.73 22.55
C MET A 407 8.10 16.10 23.21
N GLN A 408 8.17 17.15 22.40
CA GLN A 408 7.96 18.54 22.80
C GLN A 408 6.77 19.11 22.04
N LYS A 409 5.91 19.88 22.70
CA LYS A 409 4.81 20.62 22.06
C LYS A 409 5.23 22.08 21.90
N TYR A 410 4.91 22.69 20.77
CA TYR A 410 5.14 24.11 20.53
C TYR A 410 4.13 24.94 21.33
N ASN A 411 4.63 25.84 22.17
CA ASN A 411 3.84 26.81 22.89
C ASN A 411 3.84 28.12 22.09
N GLU A 412 2.70 28.48 21.49
CA GLU A 412 2.58 29.67 20.63
C GLU A 412 2.81 30.97 21.41
N ASP A 413 2.28 31.08 22.63
CA ASP A 413 2.42 32.27 23.48
C ASP A 413 3.88 32.56 23.85
N LYS A 414 4.69 31.50 23.99
CA LYS A 414 6.11 31.60 24.37
C LYS A 414 7.09 31.50 23.21
N GLY A 415 6.60 31.19 22.00
CA GLY A 415 7.43 31.01 20.81
C GLY A 415 8.50 29.92 20.93
N LYS A 416 8.26 28.87 21.73
CA LYS A 416 9.25 27.80 21.97
C LYS A 416 8.61 26.42 22.12
N PHE A 417 9.40 25.38 21.88
CA PHE A 417 9.03 24.01 22.22
C PHE A 417 9.20 23.76 23.71
N GLU A 418 8.19 23.17 24.34
CA GLU A 418 8.20 22.77 25.74
C GLU A 418 8.13 21.24 25.82
N SER A 419 8.96 20.63 26.67
CA SER A 419 8.99 19.18 26.85
C SER A 419 7.67 18.68 27.43
N TYR A 420 7.08 17.69 26.75
CA TYR A 420 5.74 17.17 27.04
C TYR A 420 5.75 15.68 27.39
N ALA A 421 6.72 14.91 26.86
CA ALA A 421 6.94 13.53 27.26
C ALA A 421 8.41 13.11 27.09
N LEU A 422 8.86 12.21 27.95
CA LEU A 422 10.08 11.41 27.78
C LEU A 422 9.62 9.95 27.64
N LEU A 423 10.01 9.29 26.56
CA LEU A 423 9.71 7.89 26.27
C LEU A 423 11.01 7.10 26.39
N THR A 424 11.23 6.50 27.55
CA THR A 424 12.36 5.61 27.83
C THR A 424 12.01 4.15 27.48
N ASP A 425 13.01 3.29 27.24
CA ASP A 425 12.83 1.87 26.88
C ASP A 425 12.07 1.05 27.95
N TYR A 426 12.00 1.56 29.18
CA TYR A 426 11.16 1.05 30.27
C TYR A 426 10.17 2.14 30.65
N ILE A 427 8.88 1.81 30.62
CA ILE A 427 7.74 2.74 30.63
C ILE A 427 7.76 3.66 31.87
N LEU A 428 8.05 4.94 31.65
CA LEU A 428 7.49 6.03 32.45
C LEU A 428 7.00 7.12 31.49
N PRO A 429 5.73 7.10 31.04
CA PRO A 429 5.13 8.33 30.58
C PRO A 429 5.12 9.24 31.79
N ILE A 430 5.91 10.31 31.77
CA ILE A 430 5.82 11.38 32.77
C ILE A 430 4.57 12.22 32.41
N GLY A 431 3.43 11.52 32.46
CA GLY A 431 2.08 11.90 32.11
C GLY A 431 1.18 10.76 32.56
N PHE A 432 0.41 10.99 33.62
CA PHE A 432 -0.34 9.95 34.32
C PHE A 432 -1.40 9.33 33.38
N ALA A 433 -1.31 8.03 33.10
CA ALA A 433 -2.39 7.26 32.50
C ALA A 433 -3.23 6.63 33.63
N LYS A 434 -4.51 7.01 33.72
CA LYS A 434 -5.46 6.41 34.67
C LYS A 434 -6.01 5.12 34.05
N CYS A 435 -5.48 3.96 34.43
CA CYS A 435 -5.98 2.67 33.95
C CYS A 435 -7.19 2.20 34.79
N TYR A 436 -8.38 2.10 34.19
CA TYR A 436 -9.53 1.36 34.74
C TYR A 436 -9.57 -0.08 34.16
N GLY A 437 -9.93 -1.08 35.00
CA GLY A 437 -9.84 -2.54 34.78
C GLY A 437 -10.52 -3.11 33.52
N ASP A 438 -10.29 -4.36 33.09
CA ASP A 438 -10.18 -5.63 33.83
C ASP A 438 -8.98 -6.54 33.41
N TRP A 439 -8.65 -7.53 34.25
CA TRP A 439 -7.41 -8.33 34.22
C TRP A 439 -7.57 -9.80 33.79
N TYR A 440 -6.44 -10.38 33.32
CA TYR A 440 -6.05 -11.81 33.09
C TYR A 440 -6.32 -12.45 31.70
N SER A 441 -5.43 -13.26 31.08
CA SER A 441 -4.22 -13.98 31.54
C SER A 441 -3.24 -14.35 30.38
N GLU A 442 -1.93 -14.40 30.73
CA GLU A 442 -0.81 -15.20 30.20
C GLU A 442 -0.46 -15.20 28.68
N GLU A 443 0.79 -14.78 28.39
CA GLU A 443 1.46 -14.62 27.07
C GLU A 443 0.97 -13.49 26.17
N GLY A 444 1.31 -12.24 26.53
CA GLY A 444 1.15 -11.06 25.68
C GLY A 444 0.25 -10.01 26.32
N TYR A 445 0.88 -8.99 26.92
CA TYR A 445 0.15 -7.88 27.53
C TYR A 445 -0.48 -6.98 26.44
N ASN A 446 -1.81 -6.98 26.33
CA ASN A 446 -2.54 -5.96 25.58
C ASN A 446 -3.24 -5.01 26.57
N TYR A 447 -2.87 -3.74 26.56
CA TYR A 447 -3.50 -2.70 27.36
C TYR A 447 -4.54 -1.95 26.52
N LYS A 448 -5.74 -1.73 27.06
CA LYS A 448 -6.76 -0.89 26.45
C LYS A 448 -6.57 0.56 26.94
N ILE A 449 -6.12 1.42 26.03
CA ILE A 449 -5.91 2.86 26.24
C ILE A 449 -7.20 3.57 25.77
N THR A 450 -7.87 4.32 26.64
CA THR A 450 -9.06 5.16 26.31
C THR A 450 -8.66 6.63 26.14
N GLU A 451 -9.55 7.48 25.62
CA GLU A 451 -9.30 8.92 25.33
C GLU A 451 -8.69 9.72 26.50
N ASP A 452 -8.88 9.27 27.75
CA ASP A 452 -8.37 9.91 28.97
C ASP A 452 -6.94 9.49 29.36
N SER A 453 -6.21 8.75 28.51
CA SER A 453 -4.93 8.12 28.87
C SER A 453 -3.67 8.96 28.58
N PHE A 454 -3.81 10.15 28.01
CA PHE A 454 -2.70 11.08 27.77
C PHE A 454 -2.92 12.40 28.52
N ILE A 455 -2.65 12.39 29.82
CA ILE A 455 -2.45 13.62 30.58
C ILE A 455 -0.94 13.84 30.72
N GLY A 456 -0.28 14.28 29.65
CA GLY A 456 1.11 14.70 29.68
C GLY A 456 1.23 16.07 30.35
N TYR A 457 1.90 16.14 31.50
CA TYR A 457 2.15 17.41 32.19
C TYR A 457 3.51 17.97 31.73
N PRO A 458 3.63 19.28 31.43
CA PRO A 458 4.91 19.87 31.05
C PRO A 458 5.96 19.62 32.13
N TYR A 459 7.20 19.28 31.75
CA TYR A 459 8.28 19.08 32.72
C TYR A 459 9.57 19.80 32.34
N GLU A 460 10.41 20.04 33.34
CA GLU A 460 11.75 20.62 33.21
C GLU A 460 12.76 19.75 33.96
N VAL A 461 13.89 19.43 33.34
CA VAL A 461 15.00 18.73 34.01
C VAL A 461 15.84 19.73 34.79
N ILE A 462 15.94 19.53 36.11
CA ILE A 462 16.68 20.38 37.04
C ILE A 462 18.14 19.94 37.11
N SER A 463 18.38 18.64 37.21
CA SER A 463 19.73 18.08 37.32
C SER A 463 19.77 16.65 36.77
N SER A 464 20.95 16.22 36.35
CA SER A 464 21.23 14.83 35.97
C SER A 464 22.59 14.41 36.51
N LYS A 465 22.71 13.13 36.89
CA LYS A 465 23.94 12.55 37.41
C LYS A 465 24.02 11.08 37.02
N GLU A 466 25.19 10.66 36.57
CA GLU A 466 25.53 9.26 36.35
C GLU A 466 26.58 8.82 37.37
N LYS A 467 26.38 7.66 37.98
CA LYS A 467 27.38 7.02 38.84
C LYS A 467 27.14 5.51 38.88
N ASP A 468 28.18 4.72 38.61
CA ASP A 468 28.14 3.25 38.75
C ASP A 468 26.96 2.60 38.00
N HIS A 469 26.71 3.04 36.75
CA HIS A 469 25.58 2.62 35.90
C HIS A 469 24.17 3.00 36.39
N LEU A 470 24.08 3.79 37.46
CA LEU A 470 22.85 4.43 37.92
C LEU A 470 22.78 5.86 37.38
N TYR A 471 21.68 6.16 36.69
CA TYR A 471 21.36 7.50 36.21
C TYR A 471 20.26 8.11 37.06
N THR A 472 20.56 9.25 37.68
CA THR A 472 19.63 10.03 38.51
C THR A 472 19.24 11.33 37.79
N TYR A 473 17.94 11.60 37.69
CA TYR A 473 17.38 12.84 37.15
C TYR A 473 16.48 13.51 38.17
N GLU A 474 16.65 14.81 38.39
CA GLU A 474 15.68 15.60 39.14
C GLU A 474 14.87 16.45 38.15
N ILE A 475 13.54 16.40 38.25
CA ILE A 475 12.63 17.10 37.33
C ILE A 475 11.58 17.90 38.09
N ASN A 476 11.13 19.00 37.49
CA ASN A 476 9.94 19.75 37.86
C ASN A 476 8.81 19.36 36.91
N LEU A 477 7.78 18.68 37.40
CA LEU A 477 6.55 18.38 36.67
C LEU A 477 5.48 19.43 36.97
N ASN A 478 4.89 20.04 35.94
CA ASN A 478 3.85 21.05 36.08
C ASN A 478 2.45 20.43 35.93
N VAL A 479 1.85 20.06 37.06
CA VAL A 479 0.51 19.50 37.15
C VAL A 479 -0.50 20.65 37.31
N GLU A 480 -1.16 21.04 36.22
CA GLU A 480 -2.21 22.08 36.22
C GLU A 480 -1.80 23.41 36.90
N GLY A 481 -0.55 23.84 36.69
CA GLY A 481 0.00 25.06 37.30
C GLY A 481 0.74 24.84 38.61
N GLN A 482 0.75 23.62 39.15
CA GLN A 482 1.51 23.26 40.34
C GLN A 482 2.81 22.53 39.99
N ILE A 483 3.93 22.98 40.55
CA ILE A 483 5.23 22.34 40.36
C ILE A 483 5.41 21.21 41.38
N VAL A 484 5.50 19.98 40.87
CA VAL A 484 5.86 18.76 41.58
C VAL A 484 7.31 18.40 41.26
N LYS A 485 8.17 18.37 42.27
CA LYS A 485 9.56 17.93 42.12
C LYS A 485 9.64 16.41 42.21
N LEU A 486 10.21 15.77 41.19
CA LEU A 486 10.40 14.33 41.12
C LEU A 486 11.89 14.00 40.95
N LYS A 487 12.27 12.80 41.39
CA LYS A 487 13.57 12.18 41.15
C LYS A 487 13.36 10.83 40.47
N LEU A 488 14.03 10.65 39.34
CA LEU A 488 14.03 9.43 38.54
C LEU A 488 15.40 8.77 38.69
N GLU A 489 15.44 7.49 39.04
CA GLU A 489 16.68 6.73 39.14
C GLU A 489 16.55 5.44 38.34
N TYR A 490 17.47 5.18 37.41
CA TYR A 490 17.45 3.97 36.58
C TYR A 490 18.84 3.36 36.44
N GLU A 491 18.91 2.02 36.48
CA GLU A 491 20.13 1.24 36.26
C GLU A 491 20.02 0.46 34.94
N ILE A 492 21.12 0.35 34.19
CA ILE A 492 21.13 -0.37 32.89
C ILE A 492 20.81 -1.86 33.14
N HIS A 493 19.64 -2.32 32.65
CA HIS A 493 19.02 -3.64 32.91
C HIS A 493 18.34 -3.82 34.29
N GLY A 494 18.12 -2.74 35.05
CA GLY A 494 17.52 -2.74 36.38
C GLY A 494 16.12 -2.10 36.46
N PHE A 495 15.62 -1.95 37.68
CA PHE A 495 14.35 -1.28 37.98
C PHE A 495 14.47 0.24 37.86
N ILE A 496 13.37 0.92 37.49
CA ILE A 496 13.27 2.38 37.57
C ILE A 496 12.61 2.75 38.90
N TYR A 497 13.21 3.68 39.63
CA TYR A 497 12.67 4.24 40.85
C TYR A 497 12.18 5.67 40.59
N LEU A 498 10.96 5.97 41.01
CA LEU A 498 10.38 7.31 40.98
C LEU A 498 10.13 7.79 42.42
N SER A 499 10.63 8.97 42.76
CA SER A 499 10.45 9.57 44.08
C SER A 499 9.94 11.00 44.00
N LYS A 500 9.04 11.40 44.91
CA LYS A 500 8.53 12.76 45.06
C LYS A 500 9.32 13.50 46.12
N TYR A 501 9.66 14.76 45.87
CA TYR A 501 10.23 15.60 46.92
C TYR A 501 9.16 15.98 47.96
N ASN A 502 9.33 15.52 49.20
CA ASN A 502 8.47 15.90 50.31
C ASN A 502 9.05 17.13 51.03
N LYS A 503 8.41 18.28 50.82
CA LYS A 503 8.82 19.56 51.41
C LYS A 503 8.81 19.57 52.94
N ASN A 504 8.02 18.72 53.59
CA ASN A 504 7.89 18.70 55.05
C ASN A 504 9.09 18.04 55.74
N ILE A 505 9.74 17.09 55.06
CA ILE A 505 10.90 16.36 55.61
C ILE A 505 12.21 16.68 54.89
N GLY A 506 12.16 17.38 53.76
CA GLY A 506 13.36 17.80 53.01
C GLY A 506 14.02 16.66 52.21
N GLU A 507 13.31 15.56 52.00
CA GLU A 507 13.82 14.34 51.36
C GLU A 507 12.91 13.88 50.21
N TYR A 508 13.43 12.96 49.38
CA TYR A 508 12.67 12.31 48.33
C TYR A 508 12.04 11.01 48.85
N GLU A 509 10.73 10.87 48.69
CA GLU A 509 9.97 9.67 49.08
C GLU A 509 9.59 8.88 47.83
N PHE A 510 9.77 7.57 47.88
CA PHE A 510 9.39 6.68 46.78
C PHE A 510 7.88 6.76 46.50
N ILE A 511 7.51 6.77 45.21
CA ILE A 511 6.12 6.73 44.76
C ILE A 511 5.91 5.41 44.03
N ASP A 512 4.91 4.65 44.44
CA ASP A 512 4.43 3.54 43.64
C ASP A 512 3.70 4.09 42.41
N ILE A 513 4.14 3.68 41.21
CA ILE A 513 3.67 4.23 39.92
C ILE A 513 2.16 3.96 39.70
N LEU A 514 1.58 3.03 40.46
CA LEU A 514 0.16 2.64 40.41
C LEU A 514 -0.76 3.42 41.37
N SER A 515 -0.22 4.22 42.29
CA SER A 515 -0.97 5.04 43.27
C SER A 515 -0.92 6.52 42.93
#